data_AF-A0A853C219-F1
#
_entry.id   AF-A0A853C219-F1
#
_cell.length_a   1.000
_cell.length_b   1.000
_cell.length_c   1.000
_cell.angle_alpha   90.00
_cell.angle_beta   90.00
_cell.angle_gamma   90.00
#
_symmetry.space_group_name_H-M   'P 1'
#
loop_
_entity.id
_entity.type
_entity.pdbx_description
1 polymer ?
#
loop_
_entity_poly.entity_id
_entity_poly.type
_entity_poly.pdbx_seq_one_letter_code
_entity_poly.pdbx_strand_id
1 'polypeptide(L)'
;MATNRIIGLLVAGLAIQVVCCIVAVLAAPRTDYEATGPVESGDQTVMLVGILGFGLGGVLSLIAVIALGVMLGMQAHAGRA
;
A
#
# COMPACT_ATOMS: atom_id res chain seq x y z
N MET A 1 8.10 -15.33 -18.30
CA MET A 1 7.04 -14.28 -18.39
C MET A 1 6.23 -14.12 -17.09
N ALA A 2 5.84 -15.20 -16.39
CA ALA A 2 5.03 -15.09 -15.17
C ALA A 2 5.70 -14.30 -14.02
N THR A 3 7.00 -14.51 -13.79
CA THR A 3 7.77 -13.79 -12.74
C THR A 3 7.77 -12.28 -12.93
N ASN A 4 7.92 -11.79 -14.18
CA ASN A 4 7.88 -10.35 -14.48
C ASN A 4 6.51 -9.73 -14.15
N ARG A 5 5.41 -10.49 -14.31
CA ARG A 5 4.07 -10.02 -13.95
C ARG A 5 3.90 -9.93 -12.44
N ILE A 6 4.46 -10.86 -11.68
CA ILE A 6 4.38 -10.87 -10.21
C ILE A 6 5.23 -9.74 -9.62
N ILE A 7 6.43 -9.51 -10.15
CA ILE A 7 7.26 -8.35 -9.76
C ILE A 7 6.55 -7.05 -10.13
N GLY A 8 5.95 -6.96 -11.31
CA GLY A 8 5.15 -5.80 -11.70
C GLY A 8 3.97 -5.55 -10.75
N LEU A 9 3.28 -6.61 -10.32
CA LEU A 9 2.19 -6.53 -9.34
C LEU A 9 2.67 -6.07 -7.96
N LEU A 10 3.84 -6.56 -7.52
CA LEU A 10 4.47 -6.14 -6.27
C LEU A 10 4.82 -4.65 -6.29
N VAL A 11 5.46 -4.18 -7.36
CA VAL A 11 5.85 -2.77 -7.52
C VAL A 11 4.62 -1.88 -7.59
N ALA A 12 3.59 -2.28 -8.34
CA ALA A 12 2.33 -1.55 -8.40
C ALA A 12 1.63 -1.48 -7.04
N GLY A 13 1.55 -2.59 -6.31
CA GLY A 13 0.97 -2.65 -4.96
C GLY A 13 1.71 -1.76 -3.96
N LEU A 14 3.05 -1.74 -4.01
CA LEU A 14 3.88 -0.85 -3.19
C LEU A 14 3.69 0.63 -3.57
N ALA A 15 3.64 0.95 -4.86
CA ALA A 15 3.40 2.32 -5.30
C ALA A 15 2.03 2.84 -4.82
N ILE A 16 0.99 2.01 -4.94
CA ILE A 16 -0.35 2.33 -4.43
C ILE A 16 -0.30 2.57 -2.92
N GLN A 17 0.39 1.71 -2.14
CA GLN A 17 0.55 1.91 -0.71
C GLN A 17 1.19 3.26 -0.38
N VAL A 18 2.32 3.61 -1.02
CA VAL A 18 3.01 4.87 -0.74
C VAL A 18 2.11 6.06 -1.03
N VAL A 19 1.43 6.07 -2.19
CA VAL A 19 0.53 7.18 -2.56
C VAL A 19 -0.65 7.28 -1.59
N CYS A 20 -1.32 6.17 -1.29
CA CYS A 20 -2.46 6.15 -0.39
C CYS A 20 -2.09 6.52 1.05
N CYS A 21 -0.89 6.14 1.51
CA CYS A 21 -0.36 6.56 2.80
C CYS A 21 -0.15 8.08 2.86
N ILE A 22 0.48 8.66 1.84
CA ILE A 22 0.67 10.12 1.75
C ILE A 22 -0.68 10.84 1.75
N VAL A 23 -1.66 10.36 0.97
CA VAL A 23 -3.02 10.93 0.93
C VAL A 23 -3.68 10.87 2.31
N ALA A 24 -3.60 9.73 3.00
CA ALA A 24 -4.17 9.57 4.33
C ALA A 24 -3.56 10.55 5.34
N VAL A 25 -2.24 10.72 5.33
CA VAL A 25 -1.53 11.64 6.22
C VAL A 25 -1.87 13.10 5.92
N LEU A 26 -1.93 13.49 4.65
CA LEU A 26 -2.25 14.86 4.25
C LEU A 26 -3.71 15.24 4.52
N ALA A 27 -4.63 14.29 4.45
CA ALA A 27 -6.05 14.51 4.67
C ALA A 27 -6.47 14.34 6.14
N ALA A 28 -5.56 13.90 7.01
CA ALA A 28 -5.86 13.66 8.42
C ALA A 28 -6.40 14.95 9.09
N PRO A 29 -7.56 14.88 9.76
CA PRO A 29 -8.11 16.03 10.47
C PRO A 29 -7.10 16.53 11.51
N ARG A 30 -6.80 17.82 11.45
CA ARG A 30 -5.91 18.51 12.37
C ARG A 30 -6.54 19.81 12.83
N THR A 31 -6.31 20.14 14.09
CA THR A 31 -6.72 21.41 14.66
C THR A 31 -5.62 22.43 14.39
N ASP A 32 -5.85 23.30 13.42
CA ASP A 32 -4.97 24.42 13.14
C ASP A 32 -5.41 25.63 13.98
N TYR A 33 -4.44 26.35 14.53
CA TYR A 33 -4.72 27.58 15.29
C TYR A 33 -4.55 28.79 14.38
N GLU A 34 -5.66 29.31 13.89
CA GLU A 34 -5.68 30.56 13.12
C GLU A 34 -5.95 31.77 14.03
N ALA A 35 -5.76 32.99 13.52
CA ALA A 35 -5.93 34.24 14.27
C ALA A 35 -7.35 34.43 14.85
N THR A 36 -8.34 33.71 14.30
CA THR A 36 -9.75 33.72 14.72
C THR A 36 -10.13 32.61 15.71
N GLY A 37 -9.19 31.73 16.07
CA GLY A 37 -9.43 30.59 16.97
C GLY A 37 -9.07 29.24 16.35
N PRO A 38 -9.36 28.12 17.05
CA PRO A 38 -9.09 26.78 16.52
C PRO A 38 -10.02 26.48 15.33
N VAL A 39 -9.44 26.10 14.20
CA VAL A 39 -10.15 25.67 12.99
C VAL A 39 -9.77 24.21 12.72
N GLU A 40 -10.76 23.34 12.52
CA GLU A 40 -10.50 21.99 12.01
C GLU A 40 -10.22 22.06 10.50
N SER A 41 -9.02 21.65 10.10
CA SER A 41 -8.66 21.47 8.69
C SER A 41 -8.40 20.00 8.40
N GLY A 42 -8.77 19.56 7.20
CA GLY A 42 -8.67 18.17 6.76
C GLY A 42 -10.02 17.57 6.37
N ASP A 43 -9.97 16.42 5.71
CA ASP A 43 -11.16 15.71 5.24
C ASP A 43 -11.07 14.25 5.70
N GLN A 44 -11.86 13.93 6.72
CA GLN A 44 -11.90 12.58 7.29
C GLN A 44 -12.27 11.53 6.24
N THR A 45 -13.12 11.87 5.25
CA THR A 45 -13.50 10.95 4.18
C THR A 45 -12.32 10.62 3.30
N VAL A 46 -11.54 11.63 2.89
CA VAL A 46 -10.34 11.44 2.08
C VAL A 46 -9.27 10.67 2.84
N MET A 47 -9.10 10.94 4.14
CA MET A 47 -8.22 10.14 5.00
C MET A 47 -8.63 8.67 5.00
N LEU A 48 -9.93 8.39 5.16
CA LEU A 48 -10.47 7.02 5.21
C LEU A 48 -10.28 6.29 3.87
N VAL A 49 -10.50 6.98 2.75
CA VAL A 49 -10.21 6.45 1.40
C VAL A 49 -8.72 6.14 1.26
N GLY A 50 -7.83 7.00 1.75
CA GLY A 50 -6.39 6.77 1.78
C GLY A 50 -6.02 5.51 2.58
N ILE A 51 -6.60 5.33 3.77
CA ILE A 51 -6.36 4.14 4.62
C ILE A 51 -6.84 2.85 3.93
N LEU A 52 -8.04 2.88 3.33
CA LEU A 52 -8.59 1.73 2.61
C LEU A 52 -7.73 1.38 1.38
N GLY A 53 -7.31 2.38 0.61
CA GLY A 53 -6.41 2.21 -0.53
C GLY A 53 -5.03 1.66 -0.11
N PHE A 54 -4.50 2.13 1.02
CA PHE A 54 -3.27 1.60 1.61
C PHE A 54 -3.41 0.12 1.96
N GLY A 55 -4.50 -0.25 2.64
CA GLY A 55 -4.80 -1.65 2.96
C GLY A 55 -4.89 -2.53 1.71
N LEU A 56 -5.58 -2.07 0.67
CA LEU A 56 -5.69 -2.77 -0.62
C LEU A 56 -4.33 -2.97 -1.30
N GLY A 57 -3.51 -1.93 -1.35
CA GLY A 57 -2.14 -2.04 -1.86
C GLY A 57 -1.28 -3.01 -1.03
N GLY A 58 -1.48 -3.03 0.30
CA GLY A 58 -0.86 -3.97 1.23
C GLY A 58 -1.17 -5.42 0.88
N VAL A 59 -2.45 -5.74 0.69
CA VAL A 59 -2.92 -7.08 0.33
C VAL A 59 -2.34 -7.51 -1.03
N LEU A 60 -2.33 -6.63 -2.03
CA LEU A 60 -1.75 -6.93 -3.34
C LEU A 60 -0.26 -7.26 -3.26
N SER A 61 0.51 -6.47 -2.49
CA SER A 61 1.93 -6.73 -2.27
C SER A 61 2.17 -8.05 -1.52
N LEU A 62 1.36 -8.35 -0.50
CA LEU A 62 1.46 -9.60 0.25
C LEU A 62 1.23 -10.83 -0.66
N ILE A 63 0.20 -10.78 -1.50
CA ILE A 63 -0.09 -11.84 -2.47
C ILE A 63 1.09 -12.05 -3.42
N ALA A 64 1.70 -10.97 -3.92
CA ALA A 64 2.85 -11.06 -4.81
C ALA A 64 4.09 -11.67 -4.11
N VAL A 65 4.35 -11.29 -2.86
CA VAL A 65 5.44 -11.87 -2.06
C VAL A 65 5.21 -13.36 -1.82
N ILE A 66 4.00 -13.78 -1.44
CA ILE A 66 3.67 -15.19 -1.23
C ILE A 66 3.87 -15.97 -2.54
N ALA A 67 3.37 -15.46 -3.66
CA ALA A 67 3.54 -16.11 -4.97
C ALA A 67 5.02 -16.26 -5.36
N LEU A 68 5.85 -15.23 -5.11
CA LEU A 68 7.30 -15.30 -5.31
C LEU A 68 7.94 -16.37 -4.41
N GLY A 69 7.59 -16.39 -3.13
CA GLY A 69 8.09 -17.38 -2.17
C GLY A 69 7.77 -18.82 -2.59
N VAL A 70 6.54 -19.07 -3.04
CA VAL A 70 6.12 -20.39 -3.53
C VAL A 70 6.92 -20.81 -4.77
N MET A 71 7.09 -19.92 -5.75
CA MET A 71 7.87 -20.24 -6.96
C MET A 71 9.33 -20.56 -6.63
N LEU A 72 9.97 -19.76 -5.77
CA LEU A 72 11.35 -20.00 -5.35
C LEU A 72 11.49 -21.29 -4.55
N GLY A 73 10.51 -21.59 -3.69
CA GLY A 73 10.46 -22.84 -2.93
C GLY A 73 10.33 -24.09 -3.83
N MET A 74 9.47 -24.03 -4.84
CA MET A 74 9.34 -25.11 -5.82
C MET A 74 10.63 -25.34 -6.61
N GLN A 75 11.32 -24.27 -7.04
CA GLN A 75 12.61 -24.37 -7.73
C GLN A 75 13.69 -24.98 -6.84
N ALA A 76 13.72 -24.59 -5.56
CA ALA A 76 14.67 -25.13 -4.57
C ALA A 76 14.42 -26.61 -4.24
N HIS A 77 13.19 -27.09 -4.39
CA HIS A 77 12.86 -28.50 -4.23
C HIS A 77 13.17 -29.31 -5.51
N ALA A 78 12.88 -28.75 -6.68
CA ALA A 78 13.18 -29.38 -7.97
C ALA A 78 14.68 -29.49 -8.25
N GLY A 79 15.51 -28.54 -7.79
CA GLY A 79 16.96 -28.61 -7.93
C GLY A 79 17.66 -29.56 -6.95
N ARG A 80 16.91 -30.21 -6.05
CA ARG A 80 17.40 -31.23 -5.11
C ARG A 80 17.03 -32.67 -5.51
N ALA A 81 16.23 -32.84 -6.56
CA ALA A 81 15.89 -34.13 -7.16
C ALA A 81 16.75 -34.36 -8.40
#